data_AF-A0A2V4A3W6-F1
#
_entry.id   AF-A0A2V4A3W6-F1
#
_cell.length_a   1.000
_cell.length_b   1.000
_cell.length_c   1.000
_cell.angle_alpha   90.00
_cell.angle_beta   90.00
_cell.angle_gamma   90.00
#
_symmetry.space_group_name_H-M   'P 1'
#
loop_
_entity.id
_entity.type
_entity.pdbx_description
1 polymer ?
#
loop_
_entity_poly.entity_id
_entity_poly.type
_entity_poly.pdbx_seq_one_letter_code
_entity_poly.pdbx_strand_id
1 'polypeptide(L)'
;MQTPITPFESIGLCFSGGGYRATFFSLGVVSYLNKISYKGESLLSHVEAVSSVSGGSLLAVAYAKAVQEENFDFHTFYKSFYQSFVPGKDKLVEDAVAKLESTEVWAKHPYKKPSLINAFALTYADMPIFQGEFGMFKKSTSPSLKHVCFNATEFSYGKAFRFQNVGVFGNGNLRCAEMNQVSAKVQLADIVASSSCFPIGFEPLVFPDDYIRDQKDPHYKALKRLPDFCHGVGVMDGGIVDNQGIGSMVNISNSKQRTKPLDLIIVNDVGSSDMQPWQAESTKDTTQMSIKEKVKSLLKYVRVHWMYWSVLVVGILIMLINSLELIKSREWVSLYVVGGVLTGIGLSFTLIGAIAGHVKNDIIRKLKAVFRKNVPESLLDEVKSFQRLDIDLVKRMMIERATSGAKMINNVFLKQIRYLNYELLYSSESLKNRRISSVIGELNGEKKNNGEISAPKKQLKTVAMIASEAPTTLWWSEEDIKQDRMNSLIACGQFTTCYNLMKYILELKKSGIEAEGMDDMYKALKKDWSAFNRDPMFMVDTHE
;
A
#
# COMPACT_ATOMS: atom_id res chain seq x y z
N MET A 1 11.67 4.63 -38.58
CA MET A 1 13.08 4.51 -38.16
C MET A 1 13.12 4.65 -36.64
N GLN A 2 13.77 3.73 -35.93
CA GLN A 2 13.95 3.87 -34.48
C GLN A 2 14.89 5.05 -34.21
N THR A 3 14.54 5.91 -33.25
CA THR A 3 15.41 7.01 -32.82
C THR A 3 16.72 6.42 -32.30
N PRO A 4 17.89 6.93 -32.74
CA PRO A 4 19.19 6.47 -32.23
C PRO A 4 19.24 6.52 -30.70
N ILE A 5 19.82 5.49 -30.09
CA ILE A 5 20.05 5.45 -28.65
C ILE A 5 21.36 6.14 -28.31
N THR A 6 21.33 6.95 -27.25
CA THR A 6 22.55 7.47 -26.62
C THR A 6 22.55 6.94 -25.18
N PRO A 7 23.15 5.77 -24.93
CA PRO A 7 23.05 5.08 -23.65
C PRO A 7 23.32 5.99 -22.46
N PHE A 8 22.53 5.83 -21.39
CA PHE A 8 22.66 6.55 -20.11
C PHE A 8 22.43 8.06 -20.13
N GLU A 9 22.20 8.70 -21.28
CA GLU A 9 21.97 10.16 -21.36
C GLU A 9 20.60 10.60 -20.80
N SER A 10 19.64 9.68 -20.69
CA SER A 10 18.29 10.00 -20.21
C SER A 10 17.63 8.77 -19.60
N ILE A 11 17.50 8.78 -18.27
CA ILE A 11 17.12 7.62 -17.48
C ILE A 11 15.74 7.82 -16.83
N GLY A 12 14.89 6.81 -16.91
CA GLY A 12 13.65 6.71 -16.15
C GLY A 12 13.73 5.61 -15.10
N LEU A 13 13.33 5.94 -13.87
CA LEU A 13 13.26 4.98 -12.77
C LEU A 13 11.82 4.60 -12.47
N CYS A 14 11.53 3.30 -12.45
CA CYS A 14 10.25 2.80 -11.97
C CYS A 14 10.45 2.22 -10.56
N PHE A 15 9.67 2.65 -9.57
CA PHE A 15 9.69 2.12 -8.22
C PHE A 15 8.38 1.40 -7.92
N SER A 16 8.47 0.06 -7.85
CA SER A 16 7.29 -0.77 -7.62
C SER A 16 6.68 -0.59 -6.22
N GLY A 17 5.44 -1.05 -6.05
CA GLY A 17 4.80 -1.18 -4.74
C GLY A 17 5.31 -2.37 -3.92
N GLY A 18 5.31 -2.22 -2.59
CA GLY A 18 5.75 -3.26 -1.66
C GLY A 18 6.08 -2.78 -0.23
N GLY A 19 5.46 -1.70 0.25
CA GLY A 19 5.74 -1.12 1.58
C GLY A 19 7.20 -0.72 1.76
N TYR A 20 7.72 -0.81 2.99
CA TYR A 20 9.11 -0.48 3.32
C TYR A 20 10.13 -1.30 2.53
N ARG A 21 9.82 -2.55 2.18
CA ARG A 21 10.67 -3.33 1.27
C ARG A 21 10.93 -2.60 -0.05
N ALA A 22 9.89 -2.06 -0.67
CA ALA A 22 10.02 -1.26 -1.89
C ALA A 22 10.76 0.06 -1.65
N THR A 23 10.44 0.74 -0.54
CA THR A 23 11.05 2.02 -0.16
C THR A 23 12.56 1.93 -0.07
N PHE A 24 13.07 0.98 0.73
CA PHE A 24 14.51 0.89 1.03
C PHE A 24 15.32 0.18 -0.04
N PHE A 25 14.71 -0.77 -0.77
CA PHE A 25 15.34 -1.28 -1.99
C PHE A 25 15.53 -0.16 -3.03
N SER A 26 14.52 0.68 -3.23
CA SER A 26 14.61 1.82 -4.15
C SER A 26 15.61 2.88 -3.65
N LEU A 27 15.74 3.09 -2.34
CA LEU A 27 16.75 3.99 -1.76
C LEU A 27 18.16 3.47 -2.06
N GLY A 28 18.35 2.14 -1.98
CA GLY A 28 19.56 1.47 -2.44
C GLY A 28 19.89 1.74 -3.90
N VAL A 29 18.90 1.65 -4.79
CA VAL A 29 19.07 1.97 -6.22
C VAL A 29 19.52 3.42 -6.42
N VAL A 30 18.80 4.38 -5.86
CA VAL A 30 19.11 5.82 -6.05
C VAL A 30 20.47 6.16 -5.43
N SER A 31 20.79 5.62 -4.25
CA SER A 31 22.10 5.84 -3.61
C SER A 31 23.26 5.26 -4.42
N TYR A 32 23.07 4.13 -5.10
CA TYR A 32 24.09 3.58 -5.99
C TYR A 32 24.25 4.39 -7.28
N LEU A 33 23.13 4.82 -7.89
CA LEU A 33 23.16 5.72 -9.05
C LEU A 33 23.86 7.05 -8.72
N ASN A 34 23.72 7.54 -7.47
CA ASN A 34 24.43 8.73 -7.02
C ASN A 34 25.97 8.52 -7.03
N LYS A 35 26.43 7.32 -6.65
CA LYS A 35 27.87 7.00 -6.51
C LYS A 35 28.56 6.64 -7.83
N ILE A 36 27.88 5.90 -8.72
CA ILE A 36 28.48 5.49 -9.98
C ILE A 36 28.54 6.65 -10.96
N SER A 37 29.67 6.84 -11.64
CA SER A 37 29.86 7.94 -12.57
C SER A 37 29.74 7.49 -14.03
N TYR A 38 29.13 8.34 -14.85
CA TYR A 38 29.13 8.27 -16.30
C TYR A 38 29.57 9.64 -16.84
N LYS A 39 30.60 9.66 -17.70
CA LYS A 39 31.20 10.88 -18.28
C LYS A 39 31.60 11.95 -17.25
N GLY A 40 32.08 11.53 -16.08
CA GLY A 40 32.56 12.43 -15.02
C GLY A 40 31.47 13.00 -14.12
N GLU A 41 30.19 12.73 -14.41
CA GLU A 41 29.07 13.07 -13.54
C GLU A 41 28.48 11.83 -12.87
N SER A 42 27.69 12.03 -11.82
CA SER A 42 26.90 10.97 -11.23
C SER A 42 25.88 10.42 -12.24
N LEU A 43 25.65 9.11 -12.30
CA LEU A 43 24.59 8.56 -13.14
C LEU A 43 23.20 9.05 -12.71
N LEU A 44 23.03 9.42 -11.44
CA LEU A 44 21.81 10.02 -10.94
C LEU A 44 21.48 11.38 -11.58
N SER A 45 22.49 12.16 -12.03
CA SER A 45 22.25 13.44 -12.73
C SER A 45 21.51 13.25 -14.06
N HIS A 46 21.62 12.06 -14.65
CA HIS A 46 21.00 11.68 -15.91
C HIS A 46 19.58 11.11 -15.75
N VAL A 47 19.09 10.99 -14.51
CA VAL A 47 17.71 10.57 -14.24
C VAL A 47 16.77 11.73 -14.52
N GLU A 48 15.92 11.59 -15.54
CA GLU A 48 14.96 12.62 -15.94
C GLU A 48 13.52 12.29 -15.52
N ALA A 49 13.23 11.02 -15.22
CA ALA A 49 11.87 10.58 -14.93
C ALA A 49 11.79 9.61 -13.76
N VAL A 50 10.73 9.74 -12.95
CA VAL A 50 10.32 8.73 -11.97
C VAL A 50 8.85 8.36 -12.14
N SER A 51 8.56 7.06 -12.06
CA SER A 51 7.22 6.51 -11.93
C SER A 51 7.17 5.61 -10.71
N SER A 52 6.22 5.79 -9.80
CA SER A 52 6.19 5.03 -8.56
C SER A 52 4.81 4.56 -8.15
N VAL A 53 4.79 3.56 -7.28
CA VAL A 53 3.58 2.93 -6.74
C VAL A 53 3.78 2.58 -5.28
N SER A 54 2.77 2.80 -4.42
CA SER A 54 2.75 2.33 -3.03
C SER A 54 4.02 2.66 -2.24
N GLY A 55 4.65 1.67 -1.59
CA GLY A 55 5.95 1.78 -0.94
C GLY A 55 7.00 2.57 -1.73
N GLY A 56 7.12 2.32 -3.04
CA GLY A 56 8.03 3.06 -3.92
C GLY A 56 7.73 4.57 -3.97
N SER A 57 6.49 4.98 -3.76
CA SER A 57 6.08 6.40 -3.72
C SER A 57 6.52 7.13 -2.45
N LEU A 58 6.76 6.43 -1.33
CA LEU A 58 7.38 7.08 -0.17
C LEU A 58 8.75 7.65 -0.54
N LEU A 59 9.61 6.86 -1.21
CA LEU A 59 10.88 7.38 -1.69
C LEU A 59 10.69 8.39 -2.82
N ALA A 60 9.87 8.07 -3.83
CA ALA A 60 9.76 8.87 -5.04
C ALA A 60 9.29 10.30 -4.76
N VAL A 61 8.29 10.47 -3.88
CA VAL A 61 7.74 11.78 -3.54
C VAL A 61 8.76 12.58 -2.72
N ALA A 62 9.39 11.97 -1.72
CA ALA A 62 10.41 12.63 -0.91
C ALA A 62 11.62 13.05 -1.75
N TYR A 63 12.12 12.16 -2.60
CA TYR A 63 13.23 12.44 -3.51
C TYR A 63 12.86 13.53 -4.52
N ALA A 64 11.69 13.42 -5.15
CA ALA A 64 11.22 14.42 -6.10
C ALA A 64 11.11 15.81 -5.46
N LYS A 65 10.55 15.91 -4.25
CA LYS A 65 10.49 17.15 -3.48
C LYS A 65 11.89 17.71 -3.25
N ALA A 66 12.79 16.90 -2.70
CA ALA A 66 14.15 17.33 -2.34
C ALA A 66 14.91 17.85 -3.56
N VAL A 67 14.80 17.20 -4.72
CA VAL A 67 15.48 17.60 -5.96
C VAL A 67 15.02 18.97 -6.48
N GLN A 68 13.83 19.46 -6.10
CA GLN A 68 13.39 20.81 -6.50
C GLN A 68 13.93 21.93 -5.58
N GLU A 69 14.57 21.58 -4.46
CA GLU A 69 15.13 22.56 -3.53
C GLU A 69 16.42 23.17 -4.12
N GLU A 70 16.62 24.49 -4.02
CA GLU A 70 17.73 25.21 -4.68
C GLU A 70 19.12 24.67 -4.29
N ASN A 71 19.27 24.22 -3.04
CA ASN A 71 20.52 23.69 -2.48
C ASN A 71 20.43 22.17 -2.26
N PHE A 72 19.79 21.45 -3.17
CA PHE A 72 19.66 20.00 -3.07
C PHE A 72 21.04 19.33 -2.93
N ASP A 73 21.21 18.59 -1.83
CA ASP A 73 22.35 17.71 -1.59
C ASP A 73 21.85 16.30 -1.32
N PHE A 74 22.40 15.33 -2.07
CA PHE A 74 21.95 13.94 -1.99
C PHE A 74 22.24 13.33 -0.61
N HIS A 75 23.38 13.65 0.00
CA HIS A 75 23.76 13.08 1.30
C HIS A 75 22.82 13.59 2.41
N THR A 76 22.50 14.88 2.42
CA THR A 76 21.54 15.49 3.34
C THR A 76 20.14 14.90 3.16
N PHE A 77 19.69 14.74 1.91
CA PHE A 77 18.44 14.06 1.60
C PHE A 77 18.44 12.61 2.13
N TYR A 78 19.46 11.83 1.79
CA TYR A 78 19.57 10.43 2.21
C TYR A 78 19.51 10.31 3.73
N LYS A 79 20.27 11.14 4.46
CA LYS A 79 20.28 11.17 5.92
C LYS A 79 18.90 11.50 6.49
N SER A 80 18.26 12.57 6.00
CA SER A 80 16.92 12.98 6.46
C SER A 80 15.87 11.89 6.20
N PHE A 81 15.91 11.28 5.02
CA PHE A 81 15.01 10.20 4.64
C PHE A 81 15.25 8.96 5.51
N TYR A 82 16.49 8.50 5.62
CA TYR A 82 16.87 7.33 6.44
C TYR A 82 16.43 7.51 7.90
N GLN A 83 16.72 8.67 8.50
CA GLN A 83 16.37 8.96 9.90
C GLN A 83 14.87 9.05 10.16
N SER A 84 14.06 9.33 9.14
CA SER A 84 12.59 9.40 9.27
C SER A 84 11.94 8.02 9.45
N PHE A 85 12.66 6.94 9.12
CA PHE A 85 12.13 5.57 9.10
C PHE A 85 13.01 4.57 9.84
N VAL A 86 14.08 5.01 10.49
CA VAL A 86 14.92 4.12 11.30
C VAL A 86 14.05 3.49 12.41
N PRO A 87 14.12 2.18 12.68
CA PRO A 87 13.17 1.51 13.56
C PRO A 87 12.96 2.12 14.94
N GLY A 88 13.98 2.75 15.54
CA GLY A 88 13.85 3.42 16.84
C GLY A 88 13.15 4.79 16.82
N LYS A 89 12.93 5.37 15.62
CA LYS A 89 12.25 6.67 15.43
C LYS A 89 10.97 6.55 14.61
N ASP A 90 10.77 5.44 13.91
CA ASP A 90 9.59 5.20 13.11
C ASP A 90 8.35 5.01 13.99
N LYS A 91 7.48 6.02 14.00
CA LYS A 91 6.21 6.04 14.72
C LYS A 91 5.01 6.17 13.77
N LEU A 92 5.20 5.89 12.48
CA LEU A 92 4.20 6.16 11.45
C LEU A 92 2.82 5.56 11.79
N VAL A 93 2.79 4.28 12.16
CA VAL A 93 1.55 3.57 12.51
C VAL A 93 0.97 4.08 13.83
N GLU A 94 1.81 4.25 14.86
CA GLU A 94 1.40 4.73 16.18
C GLU A 94 0.77 6.13 16.09
N ASP A 95 1.43 7.05 15.39
CA ASP A 95 0.96 8.42 15.18
C ASP A 95 -0.32 8.46 14.34
N ALA A 96 -0.45 7.60 13.33
CA ALA A 96 -1.68 7.50 12.54
C ALA A 96 -2.85 6.98 13.40
N VAL A 97 -2.64 5.96 14.24
CA VAL A 97 -3.68 5.46 15.16
C VAL A 97 -4.07 6.52 16.19
N ALA A 98 -3.09 7.22 16.78
CA ALA A 98 -3.34 8.31 17.72
C ALA A 98 -4.16 9.45 17.08
N LYS A 99 -3.86 9.80 15.82
CA LYS A 99 -4.66 10.77 15.06
C LYS A 99 -6.08 10.27 14.76
N LEU A 100 -6.24 8.97 14.47
CA LEU A 100 -7.54 8.38 14.21
C LEU A 100 -8.51 8.53 15.39
N GLU A 101 -8.01 8.38 16.60
CA GLU A 101 -8.79 8.46 17.83
C GLU A 101 -9.01 9.91 18.35
N SER A 102 -8.30 10.89 17.79
CA SER A 102 -8.32 12.27 18.27
C SER A 102 -9.44 13.11 17.65
N THR A 103 -10.45 13.45 18.46
CA THR A 103 -11.54 14.38 18.05
C THR A 103 -11.03 15.78 17.71
N GLU A 104 -9.96 16.25 18.38
CA GLU A 104 -9.34 17.55 18.12
C GLU A 104 -8.67 17.58 16.74
N VAL A 105 -7.98 16.50 16.36
CA VAL A 105 -7.36 16.38 15.02
C VAL A 105 -8.42 16.48 13.93
N TRP A 106 -9.54 15.77 14.07
CA TRP A 106 -10.62 15.83 13.08
C TRP A 106 -11.34 17.18 13.05
N ALA A 107 -11.50 17.84 14.20
CA ALA A 107 -12.04 19.19 14.26
C ALA A 107 -11.15 20.22 13.54
N LYS A 108 -9.82 20.06 13.59
CA LYS A 108 -8.86 20.91 12.86
C LYS A 108 -8.81 20.62 11.35
N HIS A 109 -9.27 19.45 10.92
CA HIS A 109 -9.26 19.01 9.52
C HIS A 109 -10.65 18.61 9.01
N PRO A 110 -11.63 19.54 9.03
CA PRO A 110 -13.04 19.22 8.74
C PRO A 110 -13.29 18.79 7.28
N TYR A 111 -12.33 19.02 6.38
CA TYR A 111 -12.38 18.59 4.98
C TYR A 111 -12.05 17.09 4.82
N LYS A 112 -11.37 16.47 5.79
CA LYS A 112 -11.04 15.04 5.76
C LYS A 112 -12.08 14.23 6.53
N LYS A 113 -12.54 13.13 5.94
CA LYS A 113 -13.40 12.18 6.64
C LYS A 113 -12.59 11.33 7.63
N PRO A 114 -13.02 11.18 8.90
CA PRO A 114 -12.39 10.25 9.85
C PRO A 114 -12.31 8.84 9.26
N SER A 115 -11.10 8.39 9.01
CA SER A 115 -10.75 7.08 8.43
C SER A 115 -9.28 6.81 8.67
N LEU A 116 -8.88 5.54 8.64
CA LEU A 116 -7.50 5.16 8.91
C LEU A 116 -6.56 5.80 7.89
N ILE A 117 -6.93 5.79 6.61
CA ILE A 117 -6.07 6.35 5.57
C ILE A 117 -5.89 7.87 5.67
N ASN A 118 -6.94 8.62 6.05
CA ASN A 118 -6.80 10.06 6.26
C ASN A 118 -5.95 10.37 7.49
N ALA A 119 -5.93 9.49 8.50
CA ALA A 119 -5.02 9.61 9.62
C ALA A 119 -3.56 9.40 9.18
N PHE A 120 -3.29 8.42 8.31
CA PHE A 120 -1.98 8.27 7.65
C PHE A 120 -1.61 9.50 6.80
N ALA A 121 -2.54 10.04 6.01
CA ALA A 121 -2.31 11.25 5.22
C ALA A 121 -1.92 12.45 6.10
N LEU A 122 -2.56 12.61 7.25
CA LEU A 122 -2.20 13.63 8.23
C LEU A 122 -0.84 13.35 8.90
N THR A 123 -0.52 12.08 9.19
CA THR A 123 0.82 11.73 9.71
C THR A 123 1.92 12.00 8.68
N TYR A 124 1.71 11.66 7.41
CA TYR A 124 2.65 12.05 6.35
C TYR A 124 2.76 13.58 6.23
N ALA A 125 1.67 14.33 6.42
CA ALA A 125 1.71 15.80 6.36
C ALA A 125 2.58 16.43 7.47
N ASP A 126 2.74 15.75 8.61
CA ASP A 126 3.63 16.17 9.69
C ASP A 126 5.11 15.88 9.40
N MET A 127 5.41 14.98 8.45
CA MET A 127 6.79 14.63 8.09
C MET A 127 7.38 15.68 7.13
N PRO A 128 8.51 16.34 7.47
CA PRO A 128 9.11 17.38 6.61
C PRO A 128 9.43 16.92 5.18
N ILE A 129 9.77 15.64 5.00
CA ILE A 129 10.06 15.03 3.70
C ILE A 129 8.83 14.91 2.78
N PHE A 130 7.61 15.06 3.30
CA PHE A 130 6.35 14.97 2.56
C PHE A 130 5.51 16.26 2.61
N GLN A 131 6.05 17.34 3.15
CA GLN A 131 5.39 18.65 3.13
C GLN A 131 5.45 19.29 1.73
N GLY A 132 4.42 20.06 1.39
CA GLY A 132 4.32 20.79 0.13
C GLY A 132 3.17 20.32 -0.74
N GLU A 133 3.08 20.93 -1.92
CA GLU A 133 1.99 20.74 -2.87
C GLU A 133 2.52 20.29 -4.24
N PHE A 134 1.71 19.54 -4.96
CA PHE A 134 2.05 19.00 -6.28
C PHE A 134 2.41 20.09 -7.31
N GLY A 135 1.95 21.32 -7.09
CA GLY A 135 2.26 22.49 -7.91
C GLY A 135 3.75 22.72 -8.11
N MET A 136 4.60 22.32 -7.15
CA MET A 136 6.06 22.43 -7.28
C MET A 136 6.64 21.65 -8.47
N PHE A 137 5.96 20.58 -8.92
CA PHE A 137 6.42 19.78 -10.06
C PHE A 137 5.93 20.30 -11.41
N LYS A 138 4.98 21.26 -11.45
CA LYS A 138 4.43 21.80 -12.70
C LYS A 138 5.47 22.63 -13.48
N LYS A 139 6.42 23.25 -12.77
CA LYS A 139 7.58 23.94 -13.34
C LYS A 139 8.81 23.42 -12.61
N SER A 140 9.38 22.34 -13.11
CA SER A 140 10.59 21.79 -12.49
C SER A 140 11.74 22.78 -12.59
N THR A 141 12.37 23.07 -11.46
CA THR A 141 13.55 23.94 -11.35
C THR A 141 14.85 23.16 -11.52
N SER A 142 14.79 21.83 -11.38
CA SER A 142 15.97 20.97 -11.43
C SER A 142 16.41 20.65 -12.87
N PRO A 143 17.72 20.61 -13.15
CA PRO A 143 18.25 20.07 -14.39
C PRO A 143 18.02 18.57 -14.53
N SER A 144 17.81 17.85 -13.42
CA SER A 144 17.47 16.42 -13.34
C SER A 144 16.02 16.23 -12.86
N LEU A 145 15.46 15.03 -13.04
CA LEU A 145 14.11 14.64 -12.58
C LEU A 145 12.99 15.61 -13.00
N LYS A 146 12.90 15.88 -14.30
CA LYS A 146 11.90 16.78 -14.89
C LYS A 146 10.49 16.17 -14.93
N HIS A 147 10.37 14.85 -14.87
CA HIS A 147 9.12 14.13 -15.05
C HIS A 147 8.82 13.25 -13.84
N VAL A 148 7.65 13.43 -13.25
CA VAL A 148 7.21 12.64 -12.10
C VAL A 148 5.82 12.08 -12.39
N CYS A 149 5.60 10.82 -12.00
CA CYS A 149 4.29 10.20 -11.97
C CYS A 149 4.14 9.30 -10.74
N PHE A 150 3.34 9.73 -9.79
CA PHE A 150 2.96 8.91 -8.64
C PHE A 150 1.63 8.25 -8.97
N ASN A 151 1.61 6.92 -9.00
CA ASN A 151 0.46 6.16 -9.46
C ASN A 151 -0.47 5.79 -8.31
N ALA A 152 -1.76 5.91 -8.58
CA ALA A 152 -2.87 5.40 -7.79
C ALA A 152 -3.90 4.75 -8.74
N THR A 153 -5.00 4.26 -8.20
CA THR A 153 -6.12 3.66 -8.95
C THR A 153 -7.41 4.36 -8.56
N GLU A 154 -8.21 4.79 -9.53
CA GLU A 154 -9.54 5.34 -9.26
C GLU A 154 -10.65 4.33 -9.54
N PHE A 155 -11.71 4.41 -8.73
CA PHE A 155 -12.77 3.41 -8.70
C PHE A 155 -14.02 3.79 -9.49
N SER A 156 -14.05 4.95 -10.14
CA SER A 156 -15.15 5.33 -11.03
C SER A 156 -15.09 4.56 -12.34
N TYR A 157 -13.89 4.40 -12.91
CA TYR A 157 -13.65 3.68 -14.16
C TYR A 157 -12.65 2.52 -14.02
N GLY A 158 -12.08 2.30 -12.83
CA GLY A 158 -11.12 1.22 -12.58
C GLY A 158 -9.78 1.44 -13.29
N LYS A 159 -9.38 2.69 -13.52
CA LYS A 159 -8.15 3.04 -14.26
C LYS A 159 -7.09 3.65 -13.33
N ALA A 160 -5.87 3.69 -13.83
CA ALA A 160 -4.77 4.40 -13.16
C ALA A 160 -5.10 5.88 -12.99
N PHE A 161 -5.05 6.38 -11.76
CA PHE A 161 -5.08 7.80 -11.41
C PHE A 161 -3.65 8.28 -11.24
N ARG A 162 -3.18 9.15 -12.14
CA ARG A 162 -1.78 9.57 -12.20
C ARG A 162 -1.60 10.98 -11.64
N PHE A 163 -0.89 11.10 -10.54
CA PHE A 163 -0.36 12.38 -10.08
C PHE A 163 0.91 12.68 -10.88
N GLN A 164 0.74 13.30 -12.05
CA GLN A 164 1.83 13.52 -13.00
C GLN A 164 1.91 14.96 -13.51
N ASN A 165 3.13 15.44 -13.75
CA ASN A 165 3.39 16.80 -14.23
C ASN A 165 3.41 16.89 -15.76
N VAL A 166 3.60 15.77 -16.44
CA VAL A 166 3.49 15.63 -17.90
C VAL A 166 2.32 14.73 -18.25
N GLY A 167 1.51 15.14 -19.23
CA GLY A 167 0.31 14.42 -19.63
C GLY A 167 -0.91 14.82 -18.80
N VAL A 168 -1.81 13.86 -18.58
CA VAL A 168 -3.11 14.09 -17.92
C VAL A 168 -3.01 13.81 -16.42
N PHE A 169 -3.23 14.80 -15.57
CA PHE A 169 -3.40 14.58 -14.14
C PHE A 169 -4.70 13.80 -13.91
N GLY A 170 -4.63 12.68 -13.20
CA GLY A 170 -5.72 11.69 -13.12
C GLY A 170 -5.66 10.71 -14.31
N ASN A 171 -6.73 10.66 -15.11
CA ASN A 171 -6.80 9.80 -16.28
C ASN A 171 -7.67 10.40 -17.40
N GLY A 172 -7.68 9.76 -18.57
CA GLY A 172 -8.40 10.26 -19.74
C GLY A 172 -9.91 10.42 -19.56
N ASN A 173 -10.55 9.59 -18.72
CA ASN A 173 -11.98 9.66 -18.42
C ASN A 173 -12.33 10.78 -17.44
N LEU A 174 -11.47 11.03 -16.45
CA LEU A 174 -11.66 12.09 -15.46
C LEU A 174 -11.11 13.46 -15.93
N ARG A 175 -10.57 13.54 -17.15
CA ARG A 175 -9.89 14.74 -17.66
C ARG A 175 -10.88 15.89 -17.86
N CYS A 176 -10.75 16.95 -17.07
CA CYS A 176 -11.49 18.20 -17.24
C CYS A 176 -10.61 19.42 -16.92
N ALA A 177 -11.06 20.62 -17.31
CA ALA A 177 -10.32 21.86 -17.09
C ALA A 177 -10.25 22.23 -15.60
N GLU A 178 -11.33 21.98 -14.86
CA GLU A 178 -11.50 22.25 -13.45
C GLU A 178 -10.51 21.44 -12.60
N MET A 179 -10.28 20.17 -12.96
CA MET A 179 -9.29 19.31 -12.30
C MET A 179 -7.87 19.88 -12.45
N ASN A 180 -7.54 20.45 -13.61
CA ASN A 180 -6.21 21.07 -13.80
C ASN A 180 -6.01 22.28 -12.88
N GLN A 181 -7.06 23.06 -12.60
CA GLN A 181 -7.00 24.24 -11.72
C GLN A 181 -6.75 23.89 -10.25
N VAL A 182 -7.19 22.70 -9.80
CA VAL A 182 -6.95 22.23 -8.42
C VAL A 182 -5.75 21.31 -8.29
N SER A 183 -5.26 20.72 -9.38
CA SER A 183 -4.17 19.72 -9.36
C SER A 183 -2.90 20.20 -8.68
N ALA A 184 -2.59 21.50 -8.78
CA ALA A 184 -1.41 22.09 -8.15
C ALA A 184 -1.50 22.18 -6.61
N LYS A 185 -2.72 22.18 -6.04
CA LYS A 185 -2.98 22.36 -4.61
C LYS A 185 -3.01 21.05 -3.81
N VAL A 186 -2.91 19.92 -4.52
CA VAL A 186 -2.90 18.59 -3.91
C VAL A 186 -1.65 18.45 -3.06
N GLN A 187 -1.82 18.11 -1.77
CA GLN A 187 -0.69 17.93 -0.85
C GLN A 187 0.10 16.66 -1.21
N LEU A 188 1.42 16.71 -1.08
CA LEU A 188 2.27 15.56 -1.34
C LEU A 188 1.96 14.39 -0.39
N ALA A 189 1.63 14.68 0.87
CA ALA A 189 1.19 13.69 1.85
C ALA A 189 -0.05 12.89 1.41
N ASP A 190 -1.03 13.53 0.76
CA ASP A 190 -2.23 12.85 0.25
C ASP A 190 -1.90 11.95 -0.96
N ILE A 191 -0.91 12.33 -1.76
CA ILE A 191 -0.39 11.51 -2.86
C ILE A 191 0.27 10.25 -2.31
N VAL A 192 1.12 10.39 -1.29
CA VAL A 192 1.77 9.25 -0.63
C VAL A 192 0.74 8.32 0.00
N ALA A 193 -0.23 8.87 0.73
CA ALA A 193 -1.29 8.09 1.36
C ALA A 193 -2.12 7.33 0.33
N SER A 194 -2.64 8.01 -0.70
CA SER A 194 -3.46 7.35 -1.73
C SER A 194 -2.69 6.32 -2.54
N SER A 195 -1.42 6.57 -2.85
CA SER A 195 -0.57 5.61 -3.56
C SER A 195 -0.27 4.36 -2.71
N SER A 196 -0.27 4.46 -1.37
CA SER A 196 0.00 3.36 -0.42
C SER A 196 -1.24 2.75 0.26
N CYS A 197 -2.43 3.16 -0.19
CA CYS A 197 -3.73 2.73 0.32
C CYS A 197 -4.17 1.37 -0.24
N PHE A 198 -3.51 0.28 0.16
CA PHE A 198 -3.80 -1.05 -0.40
C PHE A 198 -5.22 -1.55 -0.02
N PRO A 199 -5.94 -2.23 -0.93
CA PRO A 199 -7.28 -2.77 -0.66
C PRO A 199 -7.34 -3.72 0.53
N ILE A 200 -8.49 -3.78 1.21
CA ILE A 200 -8.76 -4.56 2.44
C ILE A 200 -8.17 -3.92 3.72
N GLY A 201 -6.98 -3.31 3.64
CA GLY A 201 -6.35 -2.64 4.78
C GLY A 201 -6.85 -1.22 5.06
N PHE A 202 -7.29 -0.52 4.03
CA PHE A 202 -7.65 0.91 4.11
C PHE A 202 -8.93 1.24 3.33
N GLU A 203 -9.61 2.31 3.76
CA GLU A 203 -10.64 2.99 2.95
C GLU A 203 -9.98 3.83 1.84
N PRO A 204 -10.63 4.06 0.68
CA PRO A 204 -10.10 4.97 -0.34
C PRO A 204 -10.06 6.44 0.15
N LEU A 205 -9.05 7.20 -0.30
CA LEU A 205 -9.13 8.67 -0.27
C LEU A 205 -10.14 9.14 -1.31
N VAL A 206 -10.88 10.21 -1.01
CA VAL A 206 -11.92 10.75 -1.89
C VAL A 206 -11.43 12.04 -2.56
N PHE A 207 -11.16 12.00 -3.86
CA PHE A 207 -10.80 13.17 -4.64
C PHE A 207 -12.05 13.91 -5.17
N PRO A 208 -12.11 15.26 -5.13
CA PRO A 208 -11.14 16.20 -4.54
C PRO A 208 -11.31 16.44 -3.03
N ASP A 209 -12.36 15.89 -2.41
CA ASP A 209 -12.86 16.26 -1.08
C ASP A 209 -11.81 16.15 0.03
N ASP A 210 -11.06 15.05 0.08
CA ASP A 210 -9.99 14.81 1.07
C ASP A 210 -8.66 15.51 0.70
N TYR A 211 -8.53 16.02 -0.53
CA TYR A 211 -7.26 16.54 -1.08
C TYR A 211 -7.19 18.07 -1.09
N ILE A 212 -8.33 18.75 -1.14
CA ILE A 212 -8.40 20.21 -1.22
C ILE A 212 -8.89 20.78 0.10
N ARG A 213 -7.97 21.39 0.85
CA ARG A 213 -8.23 21.95 2.19
C ARG A 213 -9.29 23.03 2.18
N ASP A 214 -9.19 23.99 1.24
CA ASP A 214 -10.15 25.08 1.10
C ASP A 214 -11.33 24.66 0.22
N GLN A 215 -12.36 24.08 0.84
CA GLN A 215 -13.61 23.73 0.15
C GLN A 215 -14.45 24.97 -0.25
N LYS A 216 -14.05 26.19 0.13
CA LYS A 216 -14.69 27.42 -0.34
C LYS A 216 -14.13 27.91 -1.68
N ASP A 217 -12.97 27.39 -2.10
CA ASP A 217 -12.30 27.69 -3.36
C ASP A 217 -13.26 27.57 -4.57
N PRO A 218 -13.37 28.60 -5.43
CA PRO A 218 -14.21 28.55 -6.62
C PRO A 218 -13.87 27.39 -7.58
N HIS A 219 -12.60 27.02 -7.70
CA HIS A 219 -12.15 25.91 -8.56
C HIS A 219 -12.56 24.55 -7.99
N TYR A 220 -12.48 24.37 -6.67
CA TYR A 220 -13.01 23.18 -6.00
C TYR A 220 -14.53 23.07 -6.23
N LYS A 221 -15.27 24.16 -6.00
CA LYS A 221 -16.73 24.19 -6.21
C LYS A 221 -17.11 23.93 -7.66
N ALA A 222 -16.35 24.48 -8.61
CA ALA A 222 -16.56 24.22 -10.03
C ALA A 222 -16.37 22.73 -10.35
N LEU A 223 -15.29 22.11 -9.85
CA LEU A 223 -15.04 20.68 -10.01
C LEU A 223 -16.18 19.83 -9.41
N LYS A 224 -16.65 20.16 -8.20
CA LYS A 224 -17.76 19.44 -7.53
C LYS A 224 -19.12 19.54 -8.23
N ARG A 225 -19.31 20.49 -9.16
CA ARG A 225 -20.53 20.58 -9.96
C ARG A 225 -20.56 19.57 -11.11
N LEU A 226 -19.42 18.98 -11.46
CA LEU A 226 -19.33 18.01 -12.53
C LEU A 226 -19.85 16.63 -12.07
N PRO A 227 -20.58 15.89 -12.93
CA PRO A 227 -21.16 14.58 -12.57
C PRO A 227 -20.15 13.56 -12.05
N ASP A 228 -18.93 13.52 -12.62
CA ASP A 228 -17.89 12.57 -12.19
C ASP A 228 -17.32 12.87 -10.79
N PHE A 229 -17.51 14.09 -10.27
CA PHE A 229 -16.86 14.55 -9.04
C PHE A 229 -17.84 14.99 -7.94
N CYS A 230 -19.13 15.11 -8.25
CA CYS A 230 -20.15 15.59 -7.31
C CYS A 230 -20.25 14.71 -6.05
N HIS A 231 -20.03 13.40 -6.19
CA HIS A 231 -19.95 12.45 -5.08
C HIS A 231 -18.52 12.07 -4.67
N GLY A 232 -17.53 12.67 -5.31
CA GLY A 232 -16.12 12.33 -5.12
C GLY A 232 -15.70 11.06 -5.86
N VAL A 233 -14.40 10.93 -6.10
CA VAL A 233 -13.75 9.81 -6.77
C VAL A 233 -12.91 9.07 -5.74
N GLY A 234 -13.22 7.80 -5.49
CA GLY A 234 -12.41 6.95 -4.62
C GLY A 234 -11.07 6.61 -5.29
N VAL A 235 -9.98 6.88 -4.58
CA VAL A 235 -8.59 6.65 -5.03
C VAL A 235 -7.88 5.72 -4.04
N MET A 236 -7.29 4.64 -4.55
CA MET A 236 -6.54 3.63 -3.80
C MET A 236 -5.18 3.34 -4.44
N ASP A 237 -4.42 2.43 -3.83
CA ASP A 237 -3.08 2.03 -4.28
C ASP A 237 -2.99 1.75 -5.79
N GLY A 238 -1.92 2.24 -6.42
CA GLY A 238 -1.67 2.06 -7.86
C GLY A 238 -1.35 0.61 -8.24
N GLY A 239 -1.02 -0.23 -7.27
CA GLY A 239 -0.68 -1.64 -7.44
C GLY A 239 -1.80 -2.47 -8.03
N ILE A 240 -3.04 -2.02 -7.91
CA ILE A 240 -4.23 -2.68 -8.47
C ILE A 240 -4.16 -2.75 -10.00
N VAL A 241 -3.65 -1.69 -10.65
CA VAL A 241 -3.62 -1.59 -12.12
C VAL A 241 -2.22 -1.73 -12.70
N ASP A 242 -1.19 -1.23 -12.02
CA ASP A 242 0.20 -1.30 -12.46
C ASP A 242 1.13 -1.16 -11.26
N ASN A 243 1.46 -2.27 -10.59
CA ASN A 243 2.35 -2.26 -9.42
C ASN A 243 3.79 -1.84 -9.75
N GLN A 244 4.21 -1.88 -11.01
CA GLN A 244 5.59 -1.55 -11.36
C GLN A 244 5.73 -0.11 -11.84
N GLY A 245 4.62 0.58 -12.14
CA GLY A 245 4.63 1.91 -12.71
C GLY A 245 5.18 1.95 -14.15
N ILE A 246 5.24 0.80 -14.84
CA ILE A 246 5.82 0.67 -16.18
C ILE A 246 4.98 1.44 -17.20
N GLY A 247 3.65 1.29 -17.16
CA GLY A 247 2.77 1.91 -18.15
C GLY A 247 2.89 3.43 -18.14
N SER A 248 2.99 4.02 -16.95
CA SER A 248 3.21 5.46 -16.79
C SER A 248 4.60 5.89 -17.23
N MET A 249 5.65 5.10 -16.96
CA MET A 249 7.00 5.40 -17.46
C MET A 249 7.08 5.34 -18.99
N VAL A 250 6.43 4.35 -19.62
CA VAL A 250 6.36 4.26 -21.09
C VAL A 250 5.60 5.46 -21.68
N ASN A 251 4.54 5.92 -21.02
CA ASN A 251 3.84 7.14 -21.41
C ASN A 251 4.73 8.39 -21.31
N ILE A 252 5.54 8.50 -20.24
CA ILE A 252 6.54 9.57 -20.11
C ILE A 252 7.56 9.48 -21.25
N SER A 253 8.15 8.30 -21.48
CA SER A 253 9.14 8.07 -22.52
C SER A 253 8.63 8.47 -23.91
N ASN A 254 7.39 8.12 -24.24
CA ASN A 254 6.77 8.41 -25.53
C ASN A 254 6.06 9.79 -25.58
N SER A 255 6.20 10.62 -24.55
CA SER A 255 5.52 11.91 -24.50
C SER A 255 6.02 12.85 -25.60
N LYS A 256 5.07 13.54 -26.25
CA LYS A 256 5.38 14.59 -27.24
C LYS A 256 6.11 15.79 -26.66
N GLN A 257 6.15 15.93 -25.33
CA GLN A 257 6.91 16.98 -24.65
C GLN A 257 8.41 16.66 -24.56
N ARG A 258 8.82 15.45 -24.93
CA ARG A 258 10.22 15.04 -25.01
C ARG A 258 10.68 15.07 -26.47
N THR A 259 11.96 15.38 -26.66
CA THR A 259 12.60 15.37 -27.99
C THR A 259 12.88 13.94 -28.48
N LYS A 260 13.11 13.01 -27.54
CA LYS A 260 13.31 11.58 -27.81
C LYS A 260 12.82 10.72 -26.64
N PRO A 261 12.56 9.42 -26.90
CA PRO A 261 12.37 8.43 -25.83
C PRO A 261 13.50 8.41 -24.82
N LEU A 262 13.22 7.92 -23.61
CA LEU A 262 14.26 7.65 -22.61
C LEU A 262 15.29 6.67 -23.20
N ASP A 263 16.55 6.88 -22.86
CA ASP A 263 17.66 6.01 -23.29
C ASP A 263 17.79 4.77 -22.42
N LEU A 264 17.31 4.83 -21.18
CA LEU A 264 17.23 3.69 -20.28
C LEU A 264 16.03 3.81 -19.35
N ILE A 265 15.23 2.75 -19.26
CA ILE A 265 14.22 2.54 -18.23
C ILE A 265 14.73 1.47 -17.27
N ILE A 266 14.86 1.81 -15.99
CA ILE A 266 15.24 0.88 -14.92
C ILE A 266 14.00 0.57 -14.11
N VAL A 267 13.51 -0.67 -14.20
CA VAL A 267 12.37 -1.15 -13.40
C VAL A 267 12.88 -1.76 -12.10
N ASN A 268 12.64 -1.09 -10.98
CA ASN A 268 13.04 -1.56 -9.66
C ASN A 268 11.86 -2.26 -8.99
N ASP A 269 11.98 -3.58 -8.88
CA ASP A 269 10.87 -4.44 -8.52
C ASP A 269 11.15 -5.29 -7.28
N VAL A 270 10.28 -5.17 -6.29
CA VAL A 270 10.34 -6.00 -5.08
C VAL A 270 9.31 -7.13 -5.06
N GLY A 271 8.64 -7.42 -6.18
CA GLY A 271 7.70 -8.54 -6.30
C GLY A 271 8.38 -9.91 -6.22
N SER A 272 7.74 -10.87 -5.54
CA SER A 272 8.18 -12.26 -5.53
C SER A 272 7.45 -13.10 -6.59
N SER A 273 8.18 -14.00 -7.26
CA SER A 273 7.59 -15.05 -8.09
C SER A 273 6.72 -15.99 -7.25
N ASP A 274 7.14 -16.26 -6.02
CA ASP A 274 6.61 -17.38 -5.25
C ASP A 274 5.36 -17.01 -4.46
N MET A 275 4.32 -17.83 -4.60
CA MET A 275 3.07 -17.70 -3.88
C MET A 275 3.00 -18.85 -2.89
N GLN A 276 2.90 -18.52 -1.59
CA GLN A 276 2.60 -19.53 -0.58
C GLN A 276 1.31 -20.26 -0.96
N PRO A 277 1.30 -21.60 -1.10
CA PRO A 277 0.10 -22.35 -1.46
C PRO A 277 -1.06 -22.02 -0.52
N TRP A 278 -2.26 -21.86 -1.07
CA TRP A 278 -3.45 -21.81 -0.23
C TRP A 278 -3.66 -23.20 0.39
N GLN A 279 -3.83 -23.25 1.70
CA GLN A 279 -4.05 -24.49 2.43
C GLN A 279 -5.53 -24.56 2.83
N ALA A 280 -6.19 -25.66 2.44
CA ALA A 280 -7.52 -25.97 2.93
C ALA A 280 -7.45 -26.32 4.42
N GLU A 281 -8.52 -26.05 5.16
CA GLU A 281 -8.58 -26.41 6.58
C GLU A 281 -8.49 -27.94 6.72
N SER A 282 -7.51 -28.44 7.47
CA SER A 282 -7.20 -29.88 7.57
C SER A 282 -8.14 -30.64 8.50
N THR A 283 -9.01 -29.95 9.24
CA THR A 283 -9.95 -30.55 10.18
C THR A 283 -11.02 -31.36 9.44
N LYS A 284 -10.81 -32.69 9.41
CA LYS A 284 -11.84 -33.71 9.15
C LYS A 284 -12.69 -34.02 10.39
N ASP A 285 -12.60 -33.20 11.44
CA ASP A 285 -13.39 -33.39 12.66
C ASP A 285 -14.83 -32.95 12.43
N THR A 286 -15.58 -33.83 11.78
CA THR A 286 -17.02 -33.96 12.02
C THR A 286 -17.22 -34.46 13.45
N THR A 287 -17.05 -33.59 14.44
CA THR A 287 -17.91 -33.73 15.64
C THR A 287 -19.30 -33.42 15.14
N GLN A 288 -20.05 -34.47 14.76
CA GLN A 288 -21.46 -34.39 14.32
C GLN A 288 -22.34 -33.95 15.50
N MET A 289 -22.14 -32.75 16.03
CA MET A 289 -23.15 -32.08 16.82
C MET A 289 -24.06 -31.37 15.84
N SER A 290 -25.18 -32.04 15.53
CA SER A 290 -26.30 -31.47 14.77
C SER A 290 -26.56 -30.02 15.23
N ILE A 291 -26.92 -29.14 14.29
CA ILE A 291 -27.37 -27.75 14.55
C ILE A 291 -28.29 -27.68 15.78
N LYS A 292 -29.15 -28.69 15.99
CA LYS A 292 -30.02 -28.79 17.15
C LYS A 292 -29.29 -28.81 18.49
N GLU A 293 -28.12 -29.42 18.60
CA GLU A 293 -27.38 -29.63 19.86
C GLU A 293 -26.49 -28.45 20.23
N LYS A 294 -25.76 -27.86 19.27
CA LYS A 294 -25.03 -26.60 19.49
C LYS A 294 -25.99 -25.43 19.74
N VAL A 295 -27.11 -25.36 19.01
CA VAL A 295 -28.16 -24.35 19.26
C VAL A 295 -28.88 -24.64 20.57
N LYS A 296 -29.05 -25.91 21.01
CA LYS A 296 -29.55 -26.21 22.38
C LYS A 296 -28.59 -25.76 23.46
N SER A 297 -27.27 -25.93 23.25
CA SER A 297 -26.22 -25.52 24.17
C SER A 297 -26.13 -24.00 24.28
N LEU A 298 -26.09 -23.28 23.14
CA LEU A 298 -26.08 -21.82 23.10
C LEU A 298 -27.42 -21.20 23.56
N LEU A 299 -28.57 -21.78 23.19
CA LEU A 299 -29.88 -21.39 23.73
C LEU A 299 -30.04 -21.78 25.20
N LYS A 300 -29.23 -22.68 25.77
CA LYS A 300 -29.25 -22.94 27.22
C LYS A 300 -28.73 -21.74 28.01
N TYR A 301 -27.79 -20.99 27.41
CA TYR A 301 -27.22 -19.76 27.98
C TYR A 301 -27.97 -18.48 27.58
N VAL A 302 -28.80 -18.52 26.53
CA VAL A 302 -29.53 -17.35 25.98
C VAL A 302 -31.06 -17.46 26.12
N ARG A 303 -31.61 -18.61 26.55
CA ARG A 303 -33.00 -18.65 27.01
C ARG A 303 -33.09 -17.74 28.21
N VAL A 304 -34.09 -16.86 28.21
CA VAL A 304 -34.51 -16.05 29.35
C VAL A 304 -34.55 -16.96 30.58
N HIS A 305 -33.48 -16.95 31.37
CA HIS A 305 -33.41 -17.70 32.60
C HIS A 305 -34.36 -16.98 33.56
N TRP A 306 -35.16 -17.72 34.33
CA TRP A 306 -36.05 -17.12 35.34
C TRP A 306 -35.28 -16.19 36.30
N MET A 307 -33.96 -16.39 36.40
CA MET A 307 -33.01 -15.54 37.12
C MET A 307 -32.93 -14.10 36.61
N TYR A 308 -33.18 -13.83 35.31
CA TYR A 308 -33.16 -12.46 34.78
C TYR A 308 -34.38 -11.65 35.23
N TRP A 309 -35.54 -12.30 35.27
CA TRP A 309 -36.76 -11.70 35.83
C TRP A 309 -36.71 -11.62 37.34
N SER A 310 -36.09 -12.58 38.03
CA SER A 310 -35.95 -12.49 39.49
C SER A 310 -35.05 -11.33 39.91
N VAL A 311 -33.97 -11.03 39.17
CA VAL A 311 -33.11 -9.87 39.47
C VAL A 311 -33.86 -8.55 39.23
N LEU A 312 -34.67 -8.46 38.16
CA LEU A 312 -35.54 -7.31 37.90
C LEU A 312 -36.58 -7.12 39.00
N VAL A 313 -37.28 -8.18 39.38
CA VAL A 313 -38.33 -8.16 40.41
C VAL A 313 -37.74 -7.85 41.79
N VAL A 314 -36.57 -8.38 42.13
CA VAL A 314 -35.85 -8.06 43.38
C VAL A 314 -35.42 -6.60 43.41
N GLY A 315 -34.90 -6.06 42.30
CA GLY A 315 -34.56 -4.64 42.20
C GLY A 315 -35.76 -3.72 42.44
N ILE A 316 -36.90 -4.04 41.81
CA ILE A 316 -38.16 -3.30 41.98
C ILE A 316 -38.72 -3.43 43.41
N LEU A 317 -38.67 -4.63 44.00
CA LEU A 317 -39.10 -4.87 45.38
C LEU A 317 -38.25 -4.12 46.40
N ILE A 318 -36.92 -4.06 46.22
CA ILE A 318 -36.04 -3.29 47.11
C ILE A 318 -36.41 -1.81 47.08
N MET A 319 -36.72 -1.26 45.90
CA MET A 319 -37.17 0.12 45.77
C MET A 319 -38.55 0.35 46.40
N LEU A 320 -39.51 -0.55 46.18
CA LEU A 320 -40.86 -0.49 46.76
C LEU A 320 -40.86 -0.59 48.28
N ILE A 321 -40.08 -1.53 48.84
CA ILE A 321 -39.93 -1.70 50.29
C ILE A 321 -39.28 -0.48 50.92
N ASN A 322 -38.33 0.16 50.23
CA ASN A 322 -37.69 1.39 50.66
C ASN A 322 -38.64 2.60 50.61
N SER A 323 -39.46 2.74 49.57
CA SER A 323 -40.48 3.81 49.44
C SER A 323 -41.67 3.68 50.38
N LEU A 324 -41.97 2.45 50.85
CA LEU A 324 -43.01 2.22 51.86
C LEU A 324 -42.47 2.37 53.30
N GLU A 325 -41.22 2.82 53.46
CA GLU A 325 -40.53 3.05 54.74
C GLU A 325 -40.51 1.82 55.68
N LEU A 326 -40.65 0.62 55.13
CA LEU A 326 -40.80 -0.62 55.90
C LEU A 326 -39.52 -1.00 56.67
N ILE A 327 -38.39 -0.36 56.37
CA ILE A 327 -37.11 -0.60 57.03
C ILE A 327 -36.73 0.61 57.87
N LYS A 328 -36.90 0.48 59.20
CA LYS A 328 -36.59 1.52 60.20
C LYS A 328 -37.35 2.85 60.00
N SER A 329 -38.53 2.81 59.37
CA SER A 329 -39.46 3.96 59.24
C SER A 329 -38.82 5.19 58.59
N ARG A 330 -37.90 4.97 57.64
CA ARG A 330 -37.27 6.03 56.86
C ARG A 330 -36.73 5.49 55.54
N GLU A 331 -36.68 6.33 54.52
CA GLU A 331 -36.11 5.99 53.23
C GLU A 331 -34.56 6.06 53.23
N TRP A 332 -33.92 5.18 52.45
CA TRP A 332 -32.47 5.16 52.28
C TRP A 332 -32.09 5.34 50.81
N VAL A 333 -31.35 6.41 50.51
CA VAL A 333 -30.88 6.71 49.14
C VAL A 333 -30.05 5.57 48.55
N SER A 334 -29.23 4.89 49.37
CA SER A 334 -28.43 3.75 48.94
C SER A 334 -29.27 2.56 48.44
N LEU A 335 -30.46 2.34 49.01
CA LEU A 335 -31.35 1.25 48.58
C LEU A 335 -32.06 1.58 47.25
N TYR A 336 -32.34 2.85 46.96
CA TYR A 336 -32.78 3.26 45.63
C TYR A 336 -31.70 3.08 44.56
N VAL A 337 -30.44 3.40 44.89
CA VAL A 337 -29.30 3.20 43.98
C VAL A 337 -29.09 1.71 43.70
N VAL A 338 -29.07 0.86 44.73
CA VAL A 338 -28.89 -0.58 44.57
C VAL A 338 -30.08 -1.21 43.83
N GLY A 339 -31.32 -0.87 44.21
CA GLY A 339 -32.52 -1.36 43.52
C GLY A 339 -32.63 -0.90 42.07
N GLY A 340 -32.24 0.35 41.78
CA GLY A 340 -32.22 0.91 40.43
C GLY A 340 -31.18 0.25 39.52
N VAL A 341 -29.97 -0.01 40.04
CA VAL A 341 -28.92 -0.74 39.31
C VAL A 341 -29.35 -2.17 39.00
N LEU A 342 -29.92 -2.89 39.97
CA LEU A 342 -30.42 -4.25 39.77
C LEU A 342 -31.57 -4.31 38.76
N THR A 343 -32.47 -3.32 38.81
CA THR A 343 -33.58 -3.17 37.84
C THR A 343 -33.06 -2.92 36.42
N GLY A 344 -32.07 -2.02 36.26
CA GLY A 344 -31.45 -1.72 34.97
C GLY A 344 -30.71 -2.92 34.36
N ILE A 345 -30.01 -3.69 35.19
CA ILE A 345 -29.33 -4.93 34.77
C ILE A 345 -30.37 -5.98 34.32
N GLY A 346 -31.45 -6.18 35.08
CA GLY A 346 -32.53 -7.10 34.73
C GLY A 346 -33.26 -6.75 33.43
N LEU A 347 -33.53 -5.46 33.19
CA LEU A 347 -34.11 -4.94 31.96
C LEU A 347 -33.20 -5.16 30.74
N SER A 348 -31.90 -4.88 30.90
CA SER A 348 -30.91 -5.03 29.82
C SER A 348 -30.78 -6.48 29.38
N PHE A 349 -30.70 -7.43 30.32
CA PHE A 349 -30.66 -8.86 29.99
C PHE A 349 -31.96 -9.36 29.34
N THR A 350 -33.11 -8.85 29.77
CA THR A 350 -34.41 -9.18 29.17
C THR A 350 -34.51 -8.66 27.74
N LEU A 351 -34.03 -7.45 27.47
CA LEU A 351 -34.00 -6.83 26.15
C LEU A 351 -33.02 -7.52 25.20
N ILE A 352 -31.82 -7.86 25.68
CA ILE A 352 -30.81 -8.63 24.93
C ILE A 352 -31.37 -10.02 24.57
N GLY A 353 -32.06 -10.69 25.49
CA GLY A 353 -32.73 -11.97 25.23
C GLY A 353 -33.85 -11.88 24.19
N ALA A 354 -34.64 -10.80 24.22
CA ALA A 354 -35.71 -10.54 23.24
C ALA A 354 -35.17 -10.20 21.84
N ILE A 355 -34.10 -9.38 21.78
CA ILE A 355 -33.40 -9.01 20.54
C ILE A 355 -32.73 -10.24 19.93
N ALA A 356 -32.02 -11.06 20.70
CA ALA A 356 -31.40 -12.30 20.23
C ALA A 356 -32.44 -13.27 19.63
N GLY A 357 -33.68 -13.29 20.16
CA GLY A 357 -34.81 -14.05 19.61
C GLY A 357 -35.31 -13.56 18.25
N HIS A 358 -35.25 -12.25 17.98
CA HIS A 358 -35.70 -11.63 16.72
C HIS A 358 -34.59 -11.55 15.65
N VAL A 359 -33.33 -11.36 16.05
CA VAL A 359 -32.15 -11.24 15.19
C VAL A 359 -31.94 -12.48 14.30
N LYS A 360 -32.35 -13.66 14.77
CA LYS A 360 -32.32 -14.92 14.01
C LYS A 360 -33.07 -14.82 12.69
N ASN A 361 -34.26 -14.21 12.68
CA ASN A 361 -35.11 -14.18 11.50
C ASN A 361 -34.74 -13.07 10.53
N ASP A 362 -34.30 -11.90 11.02
CA ASP A 362 -33.98 -10.77 10.15
C ASP A 362 -32.61 -10.88 9.48
N ILE A 363 -31.59 -11.44 10.15
CA ILE A 363 -30.28 -11.71 9.52
C ILE A 363 -30.44 -12.76 8.42
N ILE A 364 -31.15 -13.86 8.69
CA ILE A 364 -31.40 -14.92 7.69
C ILE A 364 -32.26 -14.41 6.53
N ARG A 365 -33.25 -13.54 6.80
CA ARG A 365 -34.11 -12.95 5.77
C ARG A 365 -33.36 -11.93 4.91
N LYS A 366 -32.49 -11.10 5.50
CA LYS A 366 -31.58 -10.19 4.77
C LYS A 366 -30.54 -10.94 3.94
N LEU A 367 -29.92 -11.99 4.49
CA LEU A 367 -29.02 -12.87 3.74
C LEU A 367 -29.74 -13.57 2.58
N LYS A 368 -30.94 -14.11 2.79
CA LYS A 368 -31.76 -14.70 1.71
C LYS A 368 -32.16 -13.69 0.64
N ALA A 369 -32.47 -12.45 1.02
CA ALA A 369 -32.81 -11.39 0.07
C ALA A 369 -31.62 -10.96 -0.79
N VAL A 370 -30.44 -10.80 -0.19
CA VAL A 370 -29.19 -10.49 -0.91
C VAL A 370 -28.77 -11.66 -1.81
N PHE A 371 -28.94 -12.90 -1.34
CA PHE A 371 -28.60 -14.11 -2.09
C PHE A 371 -29.54 -14.36 -3.28
N ARG A 372 -30.86 -14.17 -3.10
CA ARG A 372 -31.86 -14.26 -4.19
C ARG A 372 -31.66 -13.19 -5.27
N LYS A 373 -31.13 -12.02 -4.92
CA LYS A 373 -30.89 -10.93 -5.88
C LYS A 373 -29.69 -11.18 -6.78
N ASN A 374 -28.71 -11.97 -6.31
CA ASN A 374 -27.39 -12.10 -6.93
C ASN A 374 -27.09 -13.50 -7.48
N VAL A 375 -28.00 -14.49 -7.37
CA VAL A 375 -27.79 -15.88 -7.81
C VAL A 375 -28.89 -16.30 -8.81
N PRO A 376 -28.55 -16.90 -9.97
CA PRO A 376 -29.51 -17.37 -10.97
C PRO A 376 -30.54 -18.39 -10.44
N GLU A 377 -31.79 -18.33 -10.92
CA GLU A 377 -32.92 -19.14 -10.43
C GLU A 377 -32.69 -20.66 -10.52
N SER A 378 -31.88 -21.12 -11.46
CA SER A 378 -31.52 -22.53 -11.65
C SER A 378 -30.74 -23.16 -10.49
N LEU A 379 -30.15 -22.34 -9.61
CA LEU A 379 -29.42 -22.81 -8.42
C LEU A 379 -30.28 -22.76 -7.14
N LEU A 380 -31.51 -22.22 -7.19
CA LEU A 380 -32.33 -21.98 -6.00
C LEU A 380 -33.07 -23.22 -5.48
N ASP A 381 -33.43 -24.16 -6.36
CA ASP A 381 -34.16 -25.38 -5.96
C ASP A 381 -33.27 -26.42 -5.26
N GLU A 382 -31.96 -26.44 -5.55
CA GLU A 382 -30.98 -27.28 -4.83
C GLU A 382 -30.71 -26.77 -3.39
N VAL A 383 -31.06 -25.51 -3.09
CA VAL A 383 -30.75 -24.85 -1.80
C VAL A 383 -31.71 -25.27 -0.67
N LYS A 384 -32.83 -25.96 -0.95
CA LYS A 384 -33.67 -26.56 0.09
C LYS A 384 -32.93 -27.65 0.90
N SER A 385 -31.86 -28.23 0.34
CA SER A 385 -30.98 -29.19 1.03
C SER A 385 -30.09 -28.56 2.13
N PHE A 386 -29.87 -27.23 2.08
CA PHE A 386 -28.96 -26.52 2.99
C PHE A 386 -29.47 -26.41 4.44
N GLN A 387 -30.74 -26.75 4.70
CA GLN A 387 -31.32 -26.73 6.05
C GLN A 387 -30.72 -27.80 6.99
N ARG A 388 -29.94 -28.74 6.46
CA ARG A 388 -29.29 -29.83 7.19
C ARG A 388 -27.78 -29.65 7.40
N LEU A 389 -27.19 -28.53 6.96
CA LEU A 389 -25.74 -28.33 7.01
C LEU A 389 -25.27 -27.88 8.40
N ASP A 390 -24.27 -28.58 8.91
CA ASP A 390 -23.56 -28.22 10.15
C ASP A 390 -23.08 -26.76 10.10
N ILE A 391 -23.27 -26.01 11.18
CA ILE A 391 -22.83 -24.61 11.30
C ILE A 391 -21.31 -24.53 11.14
N ASP A 392 -20.58 -25.53 11.63
CA ASP A 392 -19.12 -25.59 11.48
C ASP A 392 -18.73 -25.81 10.02
N LEU A 393 -19.49 -26.64 9.30
CA LEU A 393 -19.31 -26.84 7.86
C LEU A 393 -19.59 -25.54 7.08
N VAL A 394 -20.68 -24.83 7.39
CA VAL A 394 -20.99 -23.53 6.75
C VAL A 394 -19.92 -22.48 7.08
N LYS A 395 -19.46 -22.41 8.34
CA LYS A 395 -18.40 -21.50 8.78
C LYS A 395 -17.10 -21.79 8.03
N ARG A 396 -16.69 -23.05 7.98
CA ARG A 396 -15.52 -23.51 7.20
C ARG A 396 -15.64 -23.11 5.74
N MET A 397 -16.76 -23.46 5.08
CA MET A 397 -16.97 -23.10 3.67
C MET A 397 -16.94 -21.58 3.43
N MET A 398 -17.37 -20.75 4.39
CA MET A 398 -17.28 -19.30 4.29
C MET A 398 -15.85 -18.78 4.50
N ILE A 399 -15.11 -19.33 5.46
CA ILE A 399 -13.69 -18.99 5.70
C ILE A 399 -12.85 -19.42 4.50
N GLU A 400 -13.04 -20.62 3.98
CA GLU A 400 -12.32 -21.10 2.80
C GLU A 400 -12.61 -20.23 1.58
N ARG A 401 -13.87 -19.80 1.35
CA ARG A 401 -14.21 -18.82 0.28
C ARG A 401 -13.60 -17.45 0.51
N ALA A 402 -13.62 -16.93 1.73
CA ALA A 402 -13.04 -15.62 2.06
C ALA A 402 -11.52 -15.63 1.89
N THR A 403 -10.84 -16.64 2.41
CA THR A 403 -9.38 -16.80 2.32
C THR A 403 -8.91 -17.08 0.91
N SER A 404 -9.60 -17.96 0.16
CA SER A 404 -9.29 -18.21 -1.26
C SER A 404 -9.58 -16.99 -2.14
N GLY A 405 -10.68 -16.26 -1.90
CA GLY A 405 -11.00 -15.01 -2.59
C GLY A 405 -9.95 -13.93 -2.33
N ALA A 406 -9.55 -13.73 -1.07
CA ALA A 406 -8.47 -12.80 -0.71
C ALA A 406 -7.14 -13.19 -1.37
N LYS A 407 -6.83 -14.49 -1.41
CA LYS A 407 -5.63 -15.03 -2.06
C LYS A 407 -5.65 -14.83 -3.59
N MET A 408 -6.81 -15.01 -4.22
CA MET A 408 -7.01 -14.75 -5.64
C MET A 408 -6.75 -13.27 -5.97
N ILE A 409 -7.33 -12.36 -5.18
CA ILE A 409 -7.16 -10.91 -5.39
C ILE A 409 -5.70 -10.49 -5.12
N ASN A 410 -5.17 -10.76 -3.93
CA ASN A 410 -3.89 -10.21 -3.49
C ASN A 410 -2.66 -10.89 -4.10
N ASN A 411 -2.78 -12.15 -4.53
CA ASN A 411 -1.64 -12.90 -5.05
C ASN A 411 -1.83 -13.26 -6.52
N VAL A 412 -2.93 -13.92 -6.89
CA VAL A 412 -3.07 -14.43 -8.26
C VAL A 412 -3.21 -13.28 -9.26
N PHE A 413 -4.21 -12.42 -9.11
CA PHE A 413 -4.45 -11.33 -10.07
C PHE A 413 -3.31 -10.32 -10.09
N LEU A 414 -2.84 -9.84 -8.93
CA LEU A 414 -1.74 -8.87 -8.87
C LEU A 414 -0.43 -9.41 -9.48
N LYS A 415 -0.11 -10.69 -9.30
CA LYS A 415 1.07 -11.30 -9.94
C LYS A 415 0.91 -11.49 -11.43
N GLN A 416 -0.29 -11.87 -11.90
CA GLN A 416 -0.55 -11.98 -13.33
C GLN A 416 -0.43 -10.62 -14.02
N ILE A 417 -0.96 -9.54 -13.42
CA ILE A 417 -0.80 -8.17 -13.92
C ILE A 417 0.70 -7.80 -14.01
N ARG A 418 1.48 -8.11 -12.97
CA ARG A 418 2.94 -7.89 -12.97
C ARG A 418 3.65 -8.64 -14.10
N TYR A 419 3.29 -9.90 -14.33
CA TYR A 419 3.85 -10.70 -15.43
C TYR A 419 3.52 -10.08 -16.79
N LEU A 420 2.26 -9.71 -17.03
CA LEU A 420 1.81 -9.08 -18.27
C LEU A 420 2.54 -7.75 -18.52
N ASN A 421 2.76 -6.93 -17.49
CA ASN A 421 3.50 -5.68 -17.63
C ASN A 421 4.96 -5.91 -18.04
N TYR A 422 5.63 -6.93 -17.50
CA TYR A 422 6.96 -7.32 -17.97
C TYR A 422 6.94 -7.88 -19.40
N GLU A 423 5.97 -8.71 -19.73
CA GLU A 423 5.82 -9.27 -21.09
C GLU A 423 5.66 -8.14 -22.11
N LEU A 424 4.80 -7.16 -21.84
CA LEU A 424 4.61 -5.96 -22.67
C LEU A 424 5.89 -5.13 -22.78
N LEU A 425 6.62 -4.94 -21.66
CA LEU A 425 7.88 -4.21 -21.66
C LEU A 425 8.95 -4.88 -22.51
N TYR A 426 9.10 -6.20 -22.37
CA TYR A 426 10.17 -6.98 -23.01
C TYR A 426 9.85 -7.46 -24.42
N SER A 427 8.58 -7.56 -24.80
CA SER A 427 8.15 -7.82 -26.19
C SER A 427 8.20 -6.58 -27.07
N SER A 428 8.23 -5.38 -26.49
CA SER A 428 8.28 -4.13 -27.24
C SER A 428 9.64 -3.92 -27.92
N GLU A 429 9.67 -3.98 -29.25
CA GLU A 429 10.89 -3.76 -30.04
C GLU A 429 11.37 -2.30 -29.94
N SER A 430 10.48 -1.33 -29.73
CA SER A 430 10.86 0.09 -29.59
C SER A 430 11.63 0.38 -28.29
N LEU A 431 11.48 -0.48 -27.29
CA LEU A 431 12.19 -0.38 -26.01
C LEU A 431 13.42 -1.28 -25.96
N LYS A 432 13.73 -1.99 -27.05
CA LYS A 432 14.91 -2.88 -27.10
C LYS A 432 16.15 -2.04 -26.88
N ASN A 433 17.08 -2.57 -26.09
CA ASN A 433 18.28 -1.87 -25.66
C ASN A 433 18.03 -0.59 -24.83
N ARG A 434 16.80 -0.33 -24.37
CA ARG A 434 16.43 0.85 -23.55
C ARG A 434 15.79 0.47 -22.22
N ARG A 435 15.96 -0.78 -21.76
CA ARG A 435 15.27 -1.32 -20.59
C ARG A 435 16.13 -2.29 -19.80
N ILE A 436 16.04 -2.21 -18.48
CA ILE A 436 16.56 -3.22 -17.54
C ILE A 436 15.61 -3.37 -16.36
N SER A 437 15.73 -4.49 -15.64
CA SER A 437 14.99 -4.75 -14.41
C SER A 437 15.96 -5.05 -13.27
N SER A 438 15.79 -4.37 -12.15
CA SER A 438 16.47 -4.65 -10.88
C SER A 438 15.47 -5.29 -9.93
N VAL A 439 15.52 -6.62 -9.78
CA VAL A 439 14.54 -7.37 -9.00
C VAL A 439 15.16 -7.86 -7.68
N ILE A 440 14.49 -7.63 -6.55
CA ILE A 440 15.02 -7.91 -5.20
C ILE A 440 15.49 -9.36 -4.99
N GLY A 441 14.79 -10.32 -5.59
CA GLY A 441 15.10 -11.75 -5.45
C GLY A 441 16.12 -12.26 -6.48
N GLU A 442 16.65 -11.42 -7.38
CA GLU A 442 17.45 -11.92 -8.52
C GLU A 442 18.79 -12.56 -8.11
N LEU A 443 19.35 -12.14 -6.98
CA LEU A 443 20.69 -12.53 -6.52
C LEU A 443 20.68 -13.39 -5.24
N ASN A 444 19.53 -13.88 -4.79
CA ASN A 444 19.40 -14.62 -3.52
C ASN A 444 19.84 -16.10 -3.59
N GLY A 445 19.93 -16.72 -4.77
CA GLY A 445 20.42 -18.11 -4.86
C GLY A 445 20.13 -18.89 -6.13
N GLU A 446 19.14 -18.49 -6.93
CA GLU A 446 18.61 -19.38 -7.99
C GLU A 446 19.22 -19.18 -9.40
N LYS A 447 19.89 -18.06 -9.69
CA LYS A 447 20.40 -17.76 -11.04
C LYS A 447 21.89 -18.08 -11.26
N LYS A 448 22.17 -18.66 -12.44
CA LYS A 448 23.46 -19.16 -12.93
C LYS A 448 24.41 -18.04 -13.37
N ASN A 449 25.69 -18.36 -13.27
CA ASN A 449 26.85 -17.62 -13.77
C ASN A 449 26.60 -17.11 -15.20
N ASN A 450 26.68 -15.79 -15.45
CA ASN A 450 26.45 -15.19 -16.77
C ASN A 450 27.69 -15.29 -17.69
N GLY A 451 28.67 -16.15 -17.36
CA GLY A 451 29.94 -16.34 -18.08
C GLY A 451 30.91 -15.15 -17.98
N GLU A 452 30.42 -13.93 -18.13
CA GLU A 452 31.19 -12.67 -18.21
C GLU A 452 31.23 -11.90 -16.87
N ILE A 453 30.23 -12.11 -16.01
CA ILE A 453 30.15 -11.52 -14.66
C ILE A 453 30.24 -12.65 -13.63
N SER A 454 31.16 -12.53 -12.67
CA SER A 454 31.35 -13.53 -11.62
C SER A 454 30.08 -13.72 -10.78
N ALA A 455 29.74 -14.97 -10.48
CA ALA A 455 28.60 -15.31 -9.65
C ALA A 455 28.66 -14.66 -8.24
N PRO A 456 27.51 -14.32 -7.63
CA PRO A 456 27.45 -13.76 -6.29
C PRO A 456 27.98 -14.74 -5.24
N LYS A 457 28.81 -14.25 -4.32
CA LYS A 457 29.35 -15.00 -3.18
C LYS A 457 28.32 -15.21 -2.08
N LYS A 458 28.63 -16.12 -1.16
CA LYS A 458 27.74 -16.53 -0.06
C LYS A 458 27.24 -15.34 0.76
N GLN A 459 28.12 -14.39 1.14
CA GLN A 459 27.72 -13.22 1.92
C GLN A 459 26.66 -12.37 1.19
N LEU A 460 26.88 -12.09 -0.10
CA LEU A 460 25.96 -11.30 -0.92
C LEU A 460 24.60 -12.01 -1.07
N LYS A 461 24.61 -13.33 -1.32
CA LYS A 461 23.39 -14.14 -1.37
C LYS A 461 22.60 -14.09 -0.06
N THR A 462 23.27 -14.14 1.09
CA THR A 462 22.62 -14.02 2.40
C THR A 462 21.89 -12.68 2.55
N VAL A 463 22.55 -11.56 2.23
CA VAL A 463 21.92 -10.23 2.31
C VAL A 463 20.76 -10.09 1.32
N ALA A 464 20.93 -10.60 0.09
CA ALA A 464 19.85 -10.66 -0.91
C ALA A 464 18.66 -11.48 -0.43
N MET A 465 18.90 -12.62 0.24
CA MET A 465 17.85 -13.47 0.80
C MET A 465 17.08 -12.73 1.91
N ILE A 466 17.78 -12.15 2.89
CA ILE A 466 17.19 -11.34 3.96
C ILE A 466 16.32 -10.22 3.39
N ALA A 467 16.82 -9.49 2.39
CA ALA A 467 16.08 -8.44 1.70
C ALA A 467 14.83 -8.97 0.99
N SER A 468 14.95 -10.09 0.25
CA SER A 468 13.85 -10.68 -0.51
C SER A 468 12.73 -11.26 0.37
N GLU A 469 13.05 -11.67 1.59
CA GLU A 469 12.10 -12.21 2.59
C GLU A 469 11.42 -11.12 3.43
N ALA A 470 11.84 -9.86 3.31
CA ALA A 470 11.22 -8.75 4.02
C ALA A 470 9.71 -8.69 3.69
N PRO A 471 8.82 -8.53 4.69
CA PRO A 471 7.38 -8.45 4.46
C PRO A 471 7.01 -7.11 3.81
N THR A 472 5.81 -7.06 3.26
CA THR A 472 5.21 -5.83 2.76
C THR A 472 4.46 -5.15 3.91
N THR A 473 5.17 -4.32 4.67
CA THR A 473 4.65 -3.56 5.83
C THR A 473 5.05 -2.09 5.74
N LEU A 474 4.43 -1.27 6.60
CA LEU A 474 4.80 0.13 6.84
C LEU A 474 5.32 0.31 8.28
N TRP A 475 5.96 -0.73 8.82
CA TRP A 475 6.55 -0.78 10.14
C TRP A 475 7.62 -1.87 10.17
N TRP A 476 8.48 -1.82 11.17
CA TRP A 476 9.52 -2.81 11.44
C TRP A 476 9.11 -3.70 12.63
N SER A 477 9.00 -5.00 12.41
CA SER A 477 8.87 -5.98 13.48
C SER A 477 10.21 -6.20 14.20
N GLU A 478 10.17 -6.81 15.39
CA GLU A 478 11.37 -7.20 16.13
C GLU A 478 12.31 -8.08 15.30
N GLU A 479 11.76 -8.97 14.47
CA GLU A 479 12.55 -9.80 13.56
C GLU A 479 13.21 -8.97 12.45
N ASP A 480 12.51 -7.96 11.92
CA ASP A 480 13.09 -7.07 10.90
C ASP A 480 14.29 -6.29 11.44
N ILE A 481 14.19 -5.81 12.69
CA ILE A 481 15.27 -5.10 13.39
C ILE A 481 16.45 -6.05 13.65
N LYS A 482 16.16 -7.25 14.16
CA LYS A 482 17.19 -8.27 14.46
C LYS A 482 17.96 -8.72 13.23
N GLN A 483 17.29 -8.82 12.08
CA GLN A 483 17.90 -9.19 10.80
C GLN A 483 18.54 -8.02 10.04
N ASP A 484 18.49 -6.80 10.59
CA ASP A 484 18.97 -5.58 9.93
C ASP A 484 18.38 -5.41 8.52
N ARG A 485 17.06 -5.60 8.41
CA ARG A 485 16.39 -5.64 7.09
C ARG A 485 16.41 -4.31 6.36
N MET A 486 16.31 -3.19 7.06
CA MET A 486 16.39 -1.86 6.43
C MET A 486 17.71 -1.70 5.65
N ASN A 487 18.84 -1.98 6.28
CA ASN A 487 20.16 -1.89 5.64
C ASN A 487 20.36 -2.98 4.59
N SER A 488 19.87 -4.20 4.85
CA SER A 488 19.90 -5.29 3.87
C SER A 488 19.14 -4.94 2.59
N LEU A 489 18.02 -4.23 2.71
CA LEU A 489 17.23 -3.74 1.56
C LEU A 489 18.00 -2.70 0.76
N ILE A 490 18.63 -1.73 1.44
CA ILE A 490 19.46 -0.69 0.81
C ILE A 490 20.64 -1.34 0.08
N ALA A 491 21.41 -2.19 0.75
CA ALA A 491 22.51 -2.94 0.15
C ALA A 491 22.05 -3.75 -1.06
N CYS A 492 20.91 -4.44 -0.94
CA CYS A 492 20.34 -5.23 -2.02
C CYS A 492 19.99 -4.39 -3.25
N GLY A 493 19.40 -3.21 -3.05
CA GLY A 493 19.19 -2.25 -4.14
C GLY A 493 20.50 -1.83 -4.81
N GLN A 494 21.55 -1.57 -4.02
CA GLN A 494 22.86 -1.13 -4.53
C GLN A 494 23.54 -2.21 -5.38
N PHE A 495 23.77 -3.41 -4.83
CA PHE A 495 24.50 -4.45 -5.55
C PHE A 495 23.70 -5.05 -6.71
N THR A 496 22.37 -5.06 -6.64
CA THR A 496 21.51 -5.53 -7.74
C THR A 496 21.56 -4.54 -8.91
N THR A 497 21.56 -3.24 -8.62
CA THR A 497 21.72 -2.20 -9.65
C THR A 497 23.11 -2.28 -10.28
N CYS A 498 24.17 -2.45 -9.49
CA CYS A 498 25.53 -2.69 -9.98
C CYS A 498 25.59 -3.85 -10.98
N TYR A 499 25.04 -5.01 -10.59
CA TYR A 499 24.99 -6.20 -11.44
C TYR A 499 24.24 -5.96 -12.75
N ASN A 500 23.06 -5.33 -12.68
CA ASN A 500 22.22 -5.13 -13.85
C ASN A 500 22.74 -4.06 -14.81
N LEU A 501 23.44 -3.04 -14.32
CA LEU A 501 24.15 -2.08 -15.16
C LEU A 501 25.31 -2.74 -15.91
N MET A 502 26.09 -3.62 -15.26
CA MET A 502 27.13 -4.39 -15.96
C MET A 502 26.53 -5.26 -17.05
N LYS A 503 25.47 -6.01 -16.74
CA LYS A 503 24.77 -6.87 -17.69
C LYS A 503 24.28 -6.06 -18.90
N TYR A 504 23.70 -4.90 -18.65
CA TYR A 504 23.20 -4.01 -19.69
C TYR A 504 24.29 -3.50 -20.62
N ILE A 505 25.43 -3.07 -20.08
CA ILE A 505 26.58 -2.64 -20.90
C ILE A 505 27.04 -3.79 -21.81
N LEU A 506 27.12 -5.02 -21.31
CA LEU A 506 27.49 -6.18 -22.11
C LEU A 506 26.45 -6.49 -23.21
N GLU A 507 25.17 -6.35 -22.93
CA GLU A 507 24.08 -6.52 -23.91
C GLU A 507 24.09 -5.44 -25.00
N LEU A 508 24.38 -4.18 -24.65
CA LEU A 508 24.57 -3.09 -25.60
C LEU A 508 25.74 -3.37 -26.55
N LYS A 509 26.89 -3.78 -26.01
CA LYS A 509 28.07 -4.14 -26.81
C LYS A 509 27.80 -5.31 -27.76
N LYS A 510 27.11 -6.35 -27.30
CA LYS A 510 26.67 -7.47 -28.15
C LYS A 510 25.74 -7.03 -29.28
N SER A 511 25.01 -5.94 -29.07
CA SER A 511 24.13 -5.32 -30.07
C SER A 511 24.85 -4.31 -30.97
N GLY A 512 26.16 -4.14 -30.84
CA GLY A 512 26.96 -3.18 -31.61
C GLY A 512 26.75 -1.72 -31.18
N ILE A 513 26.21 -1.47 -29.99
CA ILE A 513 26.00 -0.14 -29.44
C ILE A 513 27.15 0.18 -28.48
N GLU A 514 27.94 1.19 -28.82
CA GLU A 514 28.98 1.73 -27.96
C GLU A 514 28.77 3.22 -27.73
N ALA A 515 29.23 3.70 -26.57
CA ALA A 515 29.19 5.10 -26.21
C ALA A 515 30.43 5.46 -25.40
N GLU A 516 30.89 6.70 -25.55
CA GLU A 516 31.95 7.25 -24.73
C GLU A 516 31.63 7.12 -23.23
N GLY A 517 32.63 6.79 -22.42
CA GLY A 517 32.49 6.59 -20.97
C GLY A 517 31.89 5.24 -20.55
N MET A 518 31.32 4.45 -21.48
CA MET A 518 30.72 3.15 -21.16
C MET A 518 31.75 2.13 -20.63
N ASP A 519 32.94 2.11 -21.21
CA ASP A 519 34.03 1.22 -20.78
C ASP A 519 34.57 1.54 -19.40
N ASP A 520 34.72 2.83 -19.10
CA ASP A 520 35.22 3.28 -17.82
C ASP A 520 34.19 3.07 -16.71
N MET A 521 32.90 3.32 -17.02
CA MET A 521 31.80 2.95 -16.15
C MET A 521 31.78 1.43 -15.89
N TYR A 522 31.97 0.59 -16.92
CA TYR A 522 32.02 -0.87 -16.74
C TYR A 522 33.18 -1.31 -15.83
N LYS A 523 34.37 -0.70 -15.96
CA LYS A 523 35.50 -0.96 -15.06
C LYS A 523 35.16 -0.59 -13.61
N ALA A 524 34.52 0.56 -13.40
CA ALA A 524 34.08 1.00 -12.08
C ALA A 524 33.05 0.04 -11.46
N LEU A 525 32.01 -0.32 -12.23
CA LEU A 525 31.01 -1.31 -11.81
C LEU A 525 31.65 -2.66 -11.45
N LYS A 526 32.63 -3.14 -12.22
CA LYS A 526 33.33 -4.40 -11.93
C LYS A 526 34.14 -4.35 -10.62
N LYS A 527 34.74 -3.18 -10.33
CA LYS A 527 35.45 -2.94 -9.07
C LYS A 527 34.47 -2.98 -7.90
N ASP A 528 33.33 -2.30 -8.02
CA ASP A 528 32.28 -2.29 -7.00
C ASP A 528 31.67 -3.68 -6.80
N TRP A 529 31.39 -4.42 -7.87
CA TRP A 529 30.90 -5.79 -7.80
C TRP A 529 31.86 -6.69 -7.01
N SER A 530 33.17 -6.52 -7.22
CA SER A 530 34.19 -7.25 -6.46
C SER A 530 34.20 -6.85 -4.99
N ALA A 531 33.91 -5.59 -4.65
CA ALA A 531 33.78 -5.11 -3.28
C ALA A 531 32.49 -5.62 -2.61
N PHE A 532 31.33 -5.54 -3.26
CA PHE A 532 30.06 -6.10 -2.78
C PHE A 532 30.16 -7.60 -2.48
N ASN A 533 30.92 -8.35 -3.29
CA ASN A 533 31.14 -9.77 -3.04
C ASN A 533 32.01 -10.04 -1.81
N ARG A 534 32.82 -9.09 -1.35
CA ARG A 534 33.60 -9.21 -0.11
C ARG A 534 32.80 -8.74 1.10
N ASP A 535 32.15 -7.59 0.96
CA ASP A 535 31.32 -6.95 1.97
C ASP A 535 30.08 -6.36 1.28
N PRO A 536 28.91 -7.02 1.33
CA PRO A 536 27.71 -6.52 0.67
C PRO A 536 27.19 -5.20 1.22
N MET A 537 27.55 -4.84 2.46
CA MET A 537 27.04 -3.65 3.15
C MET A 537 27.95 -2.43 2.99
N PHE A 538 29.10 -2.56 2.33
CA PHE A 538 30.16 -1.53 2.33
C PHE A 538 29.74 -0.14 1.83
N MET A 539 28.64 -0.06 1.07
CA MET A 539 28.10 1.20 0.54
C MET A 539 26.87 1.70 1.27
N VAL A 540 26.34 0.97 2.25
CA VAL A 540 25.22 1.43 3.09
C VAL A 540 25.74 2.55 3.97
N ASP A 541 25.17 3.73 3.80
CA ASP A 541 25.44 4.87 4.66
C ASP A 541 24.51 4.77 5.87
N THR A 542 25.09 4.60 7.06
CA THR A 542 24.37 4.49 8.32
C THR A 542 24.62 5.70 9.23
N HIS A 543 25.24 6.77 8.72
CA HIS A 543 25.77 7.84 9.57
C HIS A 543 24.67 8.58 10.35
N GLU A 544 24.77 8.49 11.69
CA GLU A 544 23.99 9.24 12.68
C GLU A 544 24.14 10.76 12.53
#